data_AF-N4X8A5-F1
#
_entry.id   AF-N4X8A5-F1
#
_cell.length_a   1.000
_cell.length_b   1.000
_cell.length_c   1.000
_cell.angle_alpha   90.00
_cell.angle_beta   90.00
_cell.angle_gamma   90.00
#
_symmetry.space_group_name_H-M   'P 1'
#
loop_
_entity.id
_entity.type
_entity.pdbx_description
1 polymer ?
#
loop_
_entity_poly.entity_id
_entity_poly.type
_entity_poly.pdbx_seq_one_letter_code
_entity_poly.pdbx_strand_id
1 'polypeptide(L)'
;MPPLIHIVRHGEALHNTHPASPHRDPPLTKSGHYSTKHAHLPASPDLILISPLTRTIQTALNMFPFLSSSSQSPSSSSSSSSSTSSTKRIPVHIWPDLRETSPTSPCNQCSPRAHLEATFPQFDFSGCSEDGDYAEEEESGVGQRAERVRRRVGEMVEREGYENVFLVTHRGFKEGLVGGRRFGLAEVRSYRVEGEGE
;
A
#
# COMPACT_ATOMS: atom_id res chain seq x y z
N MET A 1 19.28 11.39 7.39
CA MET A 1 19.84 10.21 6.67
C MET A 1 19.13 10.12 5.32
N PRO A 2 19.67 9.45 4.28
CA PRO A 2 18.88 9.27 3.06
C PRO A 2 17.59 8.50 3.37
N PRO A 3 16.47 8.88 2.77
CA PRO A 3 15.16 8.26 3.01
C PRO A 3 15.17 6.79 2.61
N LEU A 4 14.49 5.96 3.40
CA LEU A 4 14.29 4.54 3.17
C LEU A 4 12.89 4.28 2.63
N ILE A 5 12.84 3.53 1.54
CA ILE A 5 11.63 3.08 0.89
C ILE A 5 11.47 1.58 1.17
N HIS A 6 10.48 1.23 1.97
CA HIS A 6 10.14 -0.13 2.35
C HIS A 6 9.03 -0.66 1.45
N ILE A 7 9.35 -1.58 0.54
CA ILE A 7 8.37 -2.23 -0.32
C ILE A 7 7.88 -3.48 0.39
N VAL A 8 6.56 -3.60 0.53
CA VAL A 8 5.88 -4.71 1.19
C VAL A 8 5.05 -5.46 0.15
N ARG A 9 5.27 -6.76 0.01
CA ARG A 9 4.34 -7.63 -0.73
C ARG A 9 3.22 -8.07 0.21
N HIS A 10 1.98 -8.07 -0.28
CA HIS A 10 0.84 -8.57 0.50
C HIS A 10 1.05 -10.01 1.04
N GLY A 11 0.36 -10.34 2.13
CA GLY A 11 0.33 -11.70 2.69
C GLY A 11 -0.42 -12.70 1.83
N GLU A 12 -0.48 -13.96 2.23
CA GLU A 12 -1.23 -14.99 1.49
C GLU A 12 -2.71 -14.61 1.31
N ALA A 13 -3.19 -14.55 0.08
CA ALA A 13 -4.57 -14.31 -0.30
C ALA A 13 -5.21 -15.53 -0.95
N LEU A 14 -6.55 -15.57 -1.04
CA LEU A 14 -7.27 -16.74 -1.59
C LEU A 14 -6.84 -17.10 -3.01
N HIS A 15 -6.36 -16.14 -3.82
CA HIS A 15 -5.83 -16.44 -5.15
C HIS A 15 -4.45 -17.13 -5.12
N ASN A 16 -3.71 -17.06 -4.01
CA ASN A 16 -2.43 -17.75 -3.87
C ASN A 16 -2.62 -19.24 -3.59
N THR A 17 -3.74 -19.64 -2.98
CA THR A 17 -4.07 -21.04 -2.71
C THR A 17 -4.83 -21.70 -3.88
N HIS A 18 -5.44 -20.89 -4.75
CA HIS A 18 -6.19 -21.35 -5.92
C HIS A 18 -5.78 -20.56 -7.17
N PRO A 19 -4.90 -21.12 -8.04
CA PRO A 19 -4.34 -20.41 -9.20
C PRO A 19 -5.37 -19.89 -10.21
N ALA A 20 -6.58 -20.46 -10.23
CA ALA A 20 -7.69 -20.05 -11.08
C ALA A 20 -8.83 -19.41 -10.27
N SER A 21 -8.50 -18.63 -9.22
CA SER A 21 -9.51 -17.97 -8.40
C SER A 21 -10.39 -17.09 -9.29
N PRO A 22 -11.69 -17.43 -9.46
CA PRO A 22 -12.59 -16.66 -10.31
C PRO A 22 -13.05 -15.37 -9.62
N HIS A 23 -12.64 -15.18 -8.36
CA HIS A 23 -13.12 -14.11 -7.52
C HIS A 23 -12.30 -12.84 -7.73
N ARG A 24 -13.04 -11.77 -7.95
CA ARG A 24 -12.54 -10.41 -7.91
C ARG A 24 -12.02 -10.06 -6.53
N ASP A 25 -10.93 -9.28 -6.50
CA ASP A 25 -10.35 -8.70 -5.29
C ASP A 25 -10.28 -9.63 -4.05
N PRO A 26 -9.67 -10.82 -4.16
CA PRO A 26 -9.74 -11.83 -3.12
C PRO A 26 -9.00 -11.37 -1.85
N PRO A 27 -9.61 -11.56 -0.66
CA PRO A 27 -9.00 -11.20 0.62
C PRO A 27 -7.85 -12.13 1.00
N LEU A 28 -7.15 -11.74 2.08
CA LEU A 28 -6.18 -12.59 2.76
C LEU A 28 -6.83 -13.89 3.26
N THR A 29 -6.07 -14.97 3.27
CA THR A 29 -6.44 -16.22 3.97
C THR A 29 -6.27 -16.04 5.48
N LYS A 30 -6.74 -17.02 6.27
CA LYS A 30 -6.43 -17.08 7.71
C LYS A 30 -4.90 -17.10 7.95
N SER A 31 -4.15 -17.83 7.12
CA SER A 31 -2.69 -17.89 7.17
C SER A 31 -2.05 -16.54 6.78
N GLY A 32 -2.59 -15.85 5.77
CA GLY A 32 -2.16 -14.50 5.39
C GLY A 32 -2.37 -13.47 6.49
N HIS A 33 -3.54 -13.48 7.15
CA HIS A 33 -3.79 -12.64 8.31
C HIS A 33 -2.82 -12.95 9.46
N TYR A 34 -2.58 -14.23 9.76
CA TYR A 34 -1.65 -14.61 10.82
C TYR A 34 -0.23 -14.15 10.51
N SER A 35 0.31 -14.48 9.34
CA SER A 35 1.69 -14.15 8.96
C SER A 35 1.95 -12.63 8.91
N THR A 36 1.02 -11.85 8.37
CA THR A 36 1.18 -10.39 8.28
C THR A 36 1.11 -9.68 9.63
N LYS A 37 0.32 -10.18 10.60
CA LYS A 37 0.30 -9.65 11.98
C LYS A 37 1.61 -9.88 12.73
N HIS A 38 2.36 -10.92 12.36
CA HIS A 38 3.62 -11.31 13.00
C HIS A 38 4.84 -10.95 12.16
N ALA A 39 4.66 -10.19 11.08
CA ALA A 39 5.76 -9.75 10.24
C ALA A 39 6.59 -8.71 10.98
N HIS A 40 7.91 -8.83 10.89
CA HIS A 40 8.83 -7.86 11.45
C HIS A 40 8.96 -6.66 10.51
N LEU A 41 8.70 -5.46 11.03
CA LEU A 41 8.92 -4.21 10.31
C LEU A 41 10.32 -3.68 10.60
N PRO A 42 11.09 -3.27 9.57
CA PRO A 42 12.46 -2.80 9.75
C PRO A 42 12.57 -1.41 10.38
N ALA A 43 11.47 -0.65 10.41
CA ALA A 43 11.41 0.70 10.93
C ALA A 43 9.96 1.09 11.28
N SER A 44 9.80 2.15 12.06
CA SER A 44 8.51 2.82 12.25
C SER A 44 8.18 3.66 11.00
N PRO A 45 6.97 3.56 10.44
CA PRO A 45 6.58 4.34 9.27
C PRO A 45 6.35 5.81 9.62
N ASP A 46 6.64 6.70 8.67
CA ASP A 46 6.19 8.09 8.68
C ASP A 46 5.36 8.47 7.43
N LEU A 47 5.26 7.56 6.46
CA LEU A 47 4.30 7.58 5.36
C LEU A 47 3.93 6.15 4.95
N ILE A 48 2.64 5.88 4.73
CA ILE A 48 2.17 4.57 4.24
C ILE A 48 1.33 4.74 2.98
N LEU A 49 1.74 4.07 1.91
CA LEU A 49 1.08 4.06 0.61
C LEU A 49 0.58 2.65 0.32
N ILE A 50 -0.71 2.50 0.02
CA ILE A 50 -1.37 1.19 -0.03
C ILE A 50 -2.07 1.03 -1.38
N SER A 51 -1.88 -0.10 -2.04
CA SER A 51 -2.70 -0.49 -3.18
C SER A 51 -4.17 -0.72 -2.78
N PRO A 52 -5.16 -0.36 -3.63
CA PRO A 52 -6.57 -0.45 -3.28
C PRO A 52 -7.13 -1.89 -3.24
N LEU A 53 -6.35 -2.91 -3.61
CA LEU A 53 -6.81 -4.29 -3.53
C LEU A 53 -6.96 -4.71 -2.05
N THR A 54 -8.06 -5.40 -1.73
CA THR A 54 -8.46 -5.80 -0.38
C THR A 54 -7.32 -6.49 0.38
N ARG A 55 -6.57 -7.38 -0.28
CA ARG A 55 -5.42 -8.08 0.30
C ARG A 55 -4.27 -7.16 0.74
N THR A 56 -4.01 -6.06 0.03
CA THR A 56 -2.97 -5.08 0.42
C THR A 56 -3.46 -4.19 1.55
N ILE A 57 -4.73 -3.81 1.55
CA ILE A 57 -5.36 -3.06 2.64
C ILE A 57 -5.35 -3.88 3.93
N GLN A 58 -5.78 -5.14 3.88
CA GLN A 58 -5.73 -6.05 5.03
C GLN A 58 -4.30 -6.31 5.51
N THR A 59 -3.33 -6.42 4.60
CA THR A 59 -1.91 -6.53 4.97
C THR A 59 -1.46 -5.29 5.75
N ALA A 60 -1.79 -4.09 5.27
CA ALA A 60 -1.44 -2.84 5.93
C ALA A 60 -2.11 -2.74 7.31
N LEU A 61 -3.39 -3.07 7.44
CA LEU A 61 -4.10 -3.06 8.73
C LEU A 61 -3.48 -4.03 9.75
N ASN A 62 -2.99 -5.19 9.29
CA ASN A 62 -2.33 -6.17 10.16
C ASN A 62 -0.94 -5.72 10.60
N MET A 63 -0.14 -5.15 9.68
CA MET A 63 1.23 -4.68 9.95
C MET A 63 1.26 -3.36 10.73
N PHE A 64 0.24 -2.52 10.55
CA PHE A 64 0.13 -1.20 11.18
C PHE A 64 -1.21 -1.09 11.94
N PRO A 65 -1.34 -1.73 13.12
CA PRO A 65 -2.63 -1.81 13.83
C PRO A 65 -3.27 -0.45 14.17
N PHE A 66 -2.47 0.62 14.29
CA PHE A 66 -2.96 1.98 14.51
C PHE A 66 -3.84 2.51 13.37
N LEU A 67 -3.77 1.91 12.18
CA LEU A 67 -4.66 2.21 11.05
C LEU A 67 -6.11 1.75 11.27
N SER A 68 -6.36 0.83 12.20
CA SER A 68 -7.71 0.32 12.46
C SER A 68 -8.56 1.25 13.34
N SER A 69 -7.93 2.24 13.99
CA SER A 69 -8.66 3.15 14.88
C SER A 69 -9.27 4.31 14.10
N SER A 70 -10.61 4.38 14.09
CA SER A 70 -11.39 5.50 13.53
C SER A 70 -11.20 6.84 14.28
N SER A 71 -10.36 6.87 15.32
CA SER A 71 -9.95 8.10 16.04
C SER A 71 -9.19 9.11 15.17
N GLN A 72 -9.03 8.78 13.89
CA GLN A 72 -8.39 9.56 12.86
C GLN A 72 -9.39 10.40 12.03
N SER A 73 -10.60 10.68 12.52
CA SER A 73 -11.47 11.71 11.92
C SER A 73 -10.87 13.12 12.11
N PRO A 74 -10.85 13.99 11.07
CA PRO A 74 -10.35 15.37 11.18
C PRO A 74 -11.29 16.32 11.95
N SER A 75 -12.20 15.79 12.77
CA SER A 75 -13.32 16.56 13.33
C SER A 75 -13.31 16.51 14.85
N SER A 76 -12.50 17.38 15.48
CA SER A 76 -12.81 18.07 16.74
C SER A 76 -11.59 18.89 17.16
N SER A 77 -11.50 20.11 16.62
CA SER A 77 -10.77 21.21 17.24
C SER A 77 -11.47 21.59 18.55
N SER A 78 -11.36 20.73 19.55
CA SER A 78 -11.83 20.99 20.90
C SER A 78 -10.62 21.28 21.76
N SER A 79 -10.37 22.57 21.93
CA SER A 79 -9.38 23.13 22.84
C SER A 79 -9.54 22.52 24.23
N SER A 80 -8.54 21.76 24.68
CA SER A 80 -8.32 21.48 26.09
C SER A 80 -6.82 21.25 26.29
N SER A 81 -6.17 22.28 26.79
CA SER A 81 -4.77 22.32 27.16
C SER A 81 -4.47 21.28 28.23
N SER A 82 -3.53 20.36 27.95
CA SER A 82 -2.73 19.63 28.94
C SER A 82 -1.59 18.91 28.23
N SER A 83 -0.39 19.07 28.74
CA SER A 83 0.91 18.84 28.12
C SER A 83 1.24 17.40 27.68
N THR A 84 2.13 17.33 26.68
CA THR A 84 3.17 16.30 26.43
C THR A 84 2.86 15.24 25.37
N SER A 85 3.66 15.27 24.29
CA SER A 85 3.71 14.38 23.12
C SER A 85 2.60 14.61 22.08
N SER A 86 2.83 15.55 21.16
CA SER A 86 2.12 15.58 19.87
C SER A 86 2.48 14.30 19.12
N THR A 87 1.63 13.27 19.21
CA THR A 87 1.78 12.07 18.39
C THR A 87 1.62 12.49 16.93
N LYS A 88 2.74 12.60 16.21
CA LYS A 88 2.76 12.93 14.78
C LYS A 88 1.86 11.92 14.07
N ARG A 89 0.76 12.39 13.49
CA ARG A 89 -0.13 11.54 12.71
C ARG A 89 0.63 11.06 11.48
N ILE A 90 0.66 9.75 11.28
CA ILE A 90 1.30 9.14 10.11
C ILE A 90 0.32 9.27 8.92
N PRO A 91 0.66 9.99 7.85
CA PRO A 91 -0.14 10.06 6.64
C PRO A 91 -0.24 8.69 5.95
N VAL A 92 -1.44 8.42 5.42
CA VAL A 92 -1.78 7.15 4.78
C VAL A 92 -2.62 7.44 3.54
N HIS A 93 -2.25 6.84 2.40
CA HIS A 93 -2.96 7.05 1.14
C HIS A 93 -3.21 5.76 0.38
N ILE A 94 -4.39 5.66 -0.24
CA ILE A 94 -4.71 4.60 -1.19
C ILE A 94 -4.32 5.05 -2.60
N TRP A 95 -3.39 4.33 -3.23
CA TRP A 95 -2.87 4.67 -4.55
C TRP A 95 -3.19 3.59 -5.57
N PRO A 96 -4.09 3.86 -6.54
CA PRO A 96 -4.39 2.95 -7.64
C PRO A 96 -3.17 2.57 -8.47
N ASP A 97 -2.14 3.41 -8.52
CA ASP A 97 -0.92 3.09 -9.26
C ASP A 97 -0.12 1.94 -8.63
N LEU A 98 -0.40 1.56 -7.37
CA LEU A 98 0.25 0.44 -6.68
C LEU A 98 -0.43 -0.92 -6.92
N ARG A 99 -1.45 -1.01 -7.77
CA ARG A 99 -2.15 -2.26 -8.11
C ARG A 99 -1.21 -3.28 -8.77
N GLU A 100 -1.62 -4.55 -8.72
CA GLU A 100 -0.90 -5.63 -9.40
C GLU A 100 -0.89 -5.42 -10.91
N THR A 101 0.03 -6.11 -11.59
CA THR A 101 0.05 -6.18 -13.05
C THR A 101 -1.08 -7.08 -13.56
N SER A 102 -1.43 -6.99 -14.83
CA SER A 102 -2.44 -7.86 -15.46
C SER A 102 -3.86 -7.69 -14.86
N PRO A 103 -4.54 -6.56 -15.14
CA PRO A 103 -5.91 -6.33 -14.66
C PRO A 103 -6.96 -7.27 -15.28
N THR A 104 -6.58 -8.05 -16.30
CA THR A 104 -7.44 -9.05 -16.95
C THR A 104 -7.70 -10.27 -16.08
N SER A 105 -6.79 -10.60 -15.16
CA SER A 105 -7.04 -11.63 -14.16
C SER A 105 -8.09 -11.12 -13.17
N PRO A 106 -9.22 -11.83 -12.96
CA PRO A 106 -10.27 -11.38 -12.05
C PRO A 106 -9.75 -10.97 -10.67
N CYS A 107 -8.79 -11.73 -10.13
CA CYS A 107 -8.19 -11.46 -8.82
C CYS A 107 -7.41 -10.12 -8.72
N ASN A 108 -7.07 -9.49 -9.83
CA ASN A 108 -6.37 -8.20 -9.89
C ASN A 108 -7.31 -7.02 -10.19
N GLN A 109 -8.58 -7.30 -10.48
CA GLN A 109 -9.62 -6.29 -10.51
C GLN A 109 -9.98 -5.90 -9.08
N CYS A 110 -10.08 -4.59 -8.83
CA CYS A 110 -10.31 -4.03 -7.51
C CYS A 110 -11.80 -3.99 -7.21
N SER A 111 -12.24 -4.09 -5.95
CA SER A 111 -13.67 -3.91 -5.65
C SER A 111 -14.16 -2.51 -6.04
N PRO A 112 -15.47 -2.32 -6.34
CA PRO A 112 -16.03 -1.00 -6.59
C PRO A 112 -15.72 -0.02 -5.45
N ARG A 113 -15.50 1.25 -5.77
CA ARG A 113 -15.11 2.29 -4.79
C ARG A 113 -16.06 2.36 -3.61
N ALA A 114 -17.36 2.35 -3.86
CA ALA A 114 -18.39 2.39 -2.81
C ALA A 114 -18.29 1.18 -1.85
N HIS A 115 -17.92 0.00 -2.37
CA HIS A 115 -17.71 -1.19 -1.54
C HIS A 115 -16.46 -1.04 -0.66
N LEU A 116 -15.37 -0.50 -1.21
CA LEU A 116 -14.14 -0.24 -0.45
C LEU A 116 -14.35 0.81 0.65
N GLU A 117 -15.04 1.90 0.34
CA GLU A 117 -15.40 2.96 1.31
C GLU A 117 -16.27 2.41 2.44
N ALA A 118 -17.23 1.54 2.13
CA ALA A 118 -18.06 0.89 3.15
C ALA A 118 -17.26 -0.11 4.01
N THR A 119 -16.33 -0.85 3.41
CA THR A 119 -15.55 -1.89 4.09
C THR A 119 -14.39 -1.33 4.91
N PHE A 120 -13.77 -0.26 4.43
CA PHE A 120 -12.60 0.38 5.03
C PHE A 120 -12.80 1.90 5.19
N PRO A 121 -13.78 2.33 6.00
CA PRO A 121 -14.19 3.74 6.09
C PRO A 121 -13.11 4.68 6.65
N GLN A 122 -12.00 4.15 7.16
CA GLN A 122 -10.86 4.94 7.61
C GLN A 122 -9.96 5.46 6.49
N PHE A 123 -10.12 4.97 5.25
CA PHE A 123 -9.27 5.33 4.12
C PHE A 123 -10.04 6.15 3.08
N ASP A 124 -9.32 7.02 2.39
CA ASP A 124 -9.83 7.80 1.25
C ASP A 124 -9.58 7.02 -0.05
N PHE A 125 -10.67 6.69 -0.75
CA PHE A 125 -10.66 5.99 -2.03
C PHE A 125 -11.02 6.89 -3.22
N SER A 126 -11.07 8.21 -3.04
CA SER A 126 -11.46 9.17 -4.08
C SER A 126 -10.64 9.06 -5.37
N GLY A 127 -9.38 8.60 -5.29
CA GLY A 127 -8.54 8.34 -6.47
C GLY A 127 -8.84 7.03 -7.20
N CYS A 128 -9.67 6.14 -6.65
CA CYS A 128 -9.97 4.83 -7.23
C CYS A 128 -11.05 4.91 -8.32
N SER A 129 -11.03 3.95 -9.25
CA SER A 129 -12.08 3.78 -10.24
C SER A 129 -13.41 3.49 -9.56
N GLU A 130 -14.51 4.04 -10.06
CA GLU A 130 -15.85 3.87 -9.47
C GLU A 130 -16.25 2.41 -9.43
N ASP A 131 -16.07 1.70 -10.56
CA ASP A 131 -16.39 0.28 -10.69
C ASP A 131 -15.24 -0.63 -10.24
N GLY A 132 -14.06 -0.05 -9.93
CA GLY A 132 -12.85 -0.78 -9.57
C GLY A 132 -12.11 -1.41 -10.76
N ASP A 133 -12.60 -1.14 -11.98
CA ASP A 133 -11.98 -1.54 -13.25
C ASP A 133 -10.98 -0.49 -13.71
N TYR A 134 -9.91 -0.95 -14.33
CA TYR A 134 -8.85 -0.09 -14.83
C TYR A 134 -8.42 -0.60 -16.20
N ALA A 135 -8.06 0.33 -17.08
CA ALA A 135 -7.59 0.01 -18.41
C ALA A 135 -6.43 -1.00 -18.38
N GLU A 136 -6.42 -1.89 -19.37
CA GLU A 136 -5.28 -2.76 -19.61
C GLU A 136 -4.04 -1.92 -19.87
N GLU A 137 -2.93 -2.37 -19.30
CA GLU A 137 -1.64 -1.78 -19.56
C GLU A 137 -0.89 -2.72 -20.49
N GLU A 138 -0.42 -2.19 -21.61
CA GLU A 138 0.69 -2.76 -22.37
C GLU A 138 1.87 -3.06 -21.42
N GLU A 139 2.77 -3.96 -21.80
CA GLU A 139 3.93 -4.32 -20.96
C GLU A 139 4.78 -3.09 -20.57
N SER A 140 4.89 -2.11 -21.47
CA SER A 140 5.52 -0.80 -21.19
C SER A 140 4.78 0.05 -20.15
N GLY A 141 3.48 -0.19 -19.97
CA GLY A 141 2.62 0.53 -19.03
C GLY A 141 2.98 0.27 -17.57
N VAL A 142 3.44 -0.93 -17.23
CA VAL A 142 3.93 -1.25 -15.87
C VAL A 142 5.16 -0.43 -15.52
N GLY A 143 6.10 -0.31 -16.46
CA GLY A 143 7.32 0.50 -16.30
C GLY A 143 7.00 1.98 -16.10
N GLN A 144 6.14 2.55 -16.95
CA GLN A 144 5.69 3.94 -16.83
C GLN A 144 4.94 4.19 -15.52
N ARG A 145 4.09 3.25 -15.08
CA ARG A 145 3.38 3.37 -13.79
C ARG A 145 4.36 3.32 -12.62
N ALA A 146 5.35 2.44 -12.66
CA ALA A 146 6.39 2.39 -11.66
C ALA A 146 7.24 3.67 -11.62
N GLU A 147 7.55 4.27 -12.76
CA GLU A 147 8.23 5.56 -12.85
C GLU A 147 7.40 6.69 -12.23
N ARG A 148 6.10 6.77 -12.55
CA ARG A 148 5.19 7.74 -11.93
C ARG A 148 5.16 7.59 -10.41
N VAL A 149 5.12 6.35 -9.90
CA VAL A 149 5.17 6.08 -8.46
C VAL A 149 6.49 6.55 -7.86
N ARG A 150 7.63 6.18 -8.44
CA ARG A 150 8.95 6.62 -7.96
C ARG A 150 9.08 8.14 -7.91
N ARG A 151 8.71 8.82 -9.01
CA ARG A 151 8.73 10.30 -9.09
C ARG A 151 7.86 10.92 -7.99
N ARG A 152 6.60 10.48 -7.86
CA ARG A 152 5.68 11.03 -6.86
C ARG A 152 6.14 10.77 -5.42
N VAL A 153 6.72 9.61 -5.14
CA VAL A 153 7.32 9.32 -3.83
C VAL A 153 8.51 10.24 -3.57
N GLY A 154 9.40 10.42 -4.56
CA GLY A 154 10.53 11.36 -4.46
C GLY A 154 10.08 12.78 -4.12
N GLU A 155 9.11 13.31 -4.87
CA GLU A 155 8.52 14.64 -4.63
C GLU A 155 7.93 14.78 -3.22
N MET A 156 7.24 13.74 -2.72
CA MET A 156 6.68 13.75 -1.36
C MET A 156 7.79 13.72 -0.30
N VAL A 157 8.82 12.91 -0.50
CA VAL A 157 9.95 12.78 0.41
C VAL A 157 10.74 14.09 0.48
N GLU A 158 11.02 14.71 -0.66
CA GLU A 158 11.71 16.01 -0.74
C GLU A 158 10.92 17.14 -0.10
N ARG A 159 9.60 17.18 -0.34
CA ARG A 159 8.74 18.26 0.15
C ARG A 159 8.41 18.14 1.64
N GLU A 160 8.14 16.93 2.11
CA GLU A 160 7.60 16.70 3.48
C GLU A 160 8.65 16.11 4.44
N GLY A 161 9.82 15.69 3.92
CA GLY A 161 10.92 15.15 4.73
C GLY A 161 10.63 13.77 5.33
N TYR A 162 9.94 12.88 4.60
CA TYR A 162 9.71 11.51 5.05
C TYR A 162 10.99 10.68 5.03
N GLU A 163 11.26 9.94 6.11
CA GLU A 163 12.45 9.10 6.29
C GLU A 163 12.16 7.61 6.07
N ASN A 164 10.97 7.10 6.41
CA ASN A 164 10.62 5.68 6.33
C ASN A 164 9.25 5.48 5.65
N VAL A 165 9.27 5.46 4.32
CA VAL A 165 8.08 5.32 3.48
C VAL A 165 7.78 3.85 3.23
N PHE A 166 6.56 3.41 3.51
CA PHE A 166 6.11 2.05 3.21
C PHE A 166 5.18 2.02 1.99
N LEU A 167 5.49 1.15 1.02
CA LEU A 167 4.64 0.86 -0.14
C LEU A 167 4.11 -0.57 -0.04
N VAL A 168 2.81 -0.71 0.24
CA VAL A 168 2.14 -2.02 0.33
C VAL A 168 1.51 -2.37 -1.02
N THR A 169 2.12 -3.32 -1.72
CA THR A 169 1.83 -3.66 -3.12
C THR A 169 1.95 -5.18 -3.37
N HIS A 170 2.14 -5.56 -4.63
CA HIS A 170 2.03 -6.92 -5.13
C HIS A 170 3.33 -7.41 -5.76
N ARG A 171 3.33 -8.67 -6.21
CA ARG A 171 4.54 -9.31 -6.71
C ARG A 171 4.97 -8.71 -8.04
N GLY A 172 4.06 -8.66 -9.01
CA GLY A 172 4.37 -8.20 -10.37
C GLY A 172 4.73 -6.73 -10.38
N PHE A 173 3.95 -5.89 -9.70
CA PHE A 173 4.21 -4.45 -9.73
C PHE A 173 5.53 -4.04 -9.07
N LYS A 174 5.96 -4.76 -8.03
CA LYS A 174 7.30 -4.59 -7.44
C LYS A 174 8.39 -4.74 -8.50
N GLU A 175 8.28 -5.70 -9.43
CA GLU A 175 9.31 -5.94 -10.44
C GLU A 175 9.54 -4.68 -11.30
N GLY A 176 8.48 -3.93 -11.60
CA GLY A 176 8.58 -2.61 -12.24
C GLY A 176 9.18 -1.52 -11.34
N LEU A 177 8.98 -1.58 -10.03
CA LEU A 177 9.50 -0.59 -9.07
C LEU A 177 11.03 -0.67 -8.89
N VAL A 178 11.57 -1.88 -8.67
CA VAL A 178 12.96 -2.06 -8.21
C VAL A 178 13.70 -3.23 -8.88
N GLY A 179 13.06 -3.97 -9.79
CA GLY A 179 13.67 -5.16 -10.41
C GLY A 179 14.10 -6.24 -9.39
N GLY A 180 14.98 -7.16 -9.83
CA GLY A 180 15.66 -8.13 -8.96
C GLY A 180 14.81 -9.26 -8.40
N ARG A 181 15.35 -9.97 -7.38
CA ARG A 181 14.77 -11.21 -6.82
C ARG A 181 13.31 -11.07 -6.39
N ARG A 182 12.50 -12.11 -6.65
CA ARG A 182 11.10 -12.19 -6.23
C ARG A 182 10.95 -12.01 -4.72
N PHE A 183 9.87 -11.35 -4.31
CA PHE A 183 9.49 -11.24 -2.89
C PHE A 183 8.63 -12.44 -2.51
N GLY A 184 8.83 -13.01 -1.33
CA GLY A 184 7.90 -13.88 -0.65
C GLY A 184 6.65 -13.14 -0.18
N LEU A 185 5.61 -13.89 0.18
CA LEU A 185 4.40 -13.32 0.78
C LEU A 185 4.73 -12.62 2.10
N ALA A 186 4.11 -11.47 2.36
CA ALA A 186 4.39 -10.61 3.53
C ALA A 186 5.86 -10.15 3.66
N GLU A 187 6.70 -10.33 2.64
CA GLU A 187 8.10 -9.89 2.70
C GLU A 187 8.20 -8.36 2.59
N VAL A 188 9.07 -7.78 3.41
CA VAL A 188 9.46 -6.37 3.38
C VAL A 188 10.91 -6.27 2.93
N ARG A 189 11.20 -5.39 1.96
CA ARG A 189 12.57 -5.01 1.62
C ARG A 189 12.73 -3.50 1.60
N SER A 190 13.86 -3.04 2.12
CA SER A 190 14.21 -1.63 2.22
C SER A 190 15.18 -1.23 1.12
N TYR A 191 14.93 -0.09 0.51
CA TYR A 191 15.76 0.51 -0.53
C TYR A 191 16.10 1.94 -0.13
N ARG A 192 17.30 2.41 -0.48
CA ARG A 192 17.64 3.83 -0.36
C ARG A 192 17.26 4.51 -1.67
N VAL A 193 16.76 5.74 -1.57
CA VAL A 193 16.76 6.63 -2.72
C VAL A 193 18.17 7.15 -2.87
N GLU A 194 18.86 6.78 -3.95
CA GLU A 194 20.07 7.50 -4.33
C GLU A 194 19.62 8.87 -4.84
N GLY A 195 20.12 9.95 -4.21
CA GLY A 195 19.99 11.27 -4.80
C GLY A 195 20.65 11.27 -6.17
N GLU A 196 20.12 12.05 -7.11
CA GLU A 196 20.81 12.27 -8.39
C GLU A 196 22.26 12.66 -8.08
N GLY A 197 23.20 11.78 -8.44
CA GLY A 197 24.62 12.08 -8.28
C GLY A 197 24.94 13.31 -9.11
N GLU A 198 25.57 14.31 -8.48
CA GLU A 198 26.35 15.33 -9.19
C GLU A 198 27.49 14.69 -9.99
#